data_AF-A0A9D8LMJ3-F1
#
_entry.id   AF-A0A9D8LMJ3-F1
#
_cell.length_a   1.000
_cell.length_b   1.000
_cell.length_c   1.000
_cell.angle_alpha   90.00
_cell.angle_beta   90.00
_cell.angle_gamma   90.00
#
_symmetry.space_group_name_H-M   'P 1'
#
loop_
_entity.id
_entity.type
_entity.pdbx_description
1 polymer ?
#
loop_
_entity_poly.entity_id
_entity_poly.type
_entity_poly.pdbx_seq_one_letter_code
_entity_poly.pdbx_strand_id
1 'polypeptide(L)'
;ILLALMKRRMTFELLRQATESPAKLSAFVLFILVGARVSSLTFYGVNGHVWVEHLLLGLPGGATGFLIVVNILVFVLAFFLDFFELAFIIVPLLGPAAEKLGIDLIWFGIILGVNMQTSFMHPPFGFALFFLRSVAPKTAYKDRVTGRMMEPVTTGQIYWGAVPFVIIQCIMVALVVLFPQMVMHYKASAVQLDQKAIDKQFDSIQVPSIGGPGGFDFSAPPKIDLPKP
;
A
#
# COMPACT_ATOMS: atom_id res chain seq x y z
N ILE A 1 2.91 16.52 -25.33
CA ILE A 1 4.31 16.88 -25.68
C ILE A 1 4.55 16.73 -27.19
N LEU A 2 4.38 15.55 -27.80
CA LEU A 2 4.56 15.35 -29.26
C LEU A 2 3.77 16.32 -30.16
N LEU A 3 2.48 16.53 -29.86
CA LEU A 3 1.65 17.51 -30.58
C LEU A 3 2.13 18.96 -30.43
N ALA A 4 2.68 19.33 -29.27
CA ALA A 4 3.22 20.67 -29.02
C ALA A 4 4.57 20.90 -29.73
N LEU A 5 5.37 19.84 -29.85
CA LEU A 5 6.62 19.82 -30.61
C LEU A 5 6.33 19.96 -32.12
N MET A 6 5.37 19.20 -32.65
CA MET A 6 4.93 19.29 -34.05
C MET A 6 4.39 20.67 -34.43
N LYS A 7 3.73 21.37 -33.49
CA LYS A 7 3.20 22.72 -33.74
C LYS A 7 4.21 23.85 -33.49
N ARG A 8 5.49 23.55 -33.16
CA ARG A 8 6.52 24.53 -32.76
C ARG A 8 6.06 25.50 -31.65
N ARG A 9 5.12 25.07 -30.79
CA ARG A 9 4.61 25.88 -29.66
C ARG A 9 5.26 25.53 -28.33
N MET A 10 6.22 24.61 -28.33
CA MET A 10 6.96 24.25 -27.13
C MET A 10 8.04 25.31 -26.87
N THR A 11 7.70 26.33 -26.09
CA THR A 11 8.67 27.27 -25.51
C THR A 11 9.22 26.71 -24.21
N PHE A 12 10.47 27.04 -23.89
CA PHE A 12 11.08 26.68 -22.61
C PHE A 12 10.27 27.19 -21.41
N GLU A 13 9.62 28.35 -21.59
CA GLU A 13 8.71 28.93 -20.61
C GLU A 13 7.46 28.07 -20.36
N LEU A 14 6.84 27.53 -21.43
CA LEU A 14 5.69 26.62 -21.32
C LEU A 14 6.09 25.30 -20.64
N LEU A 15 7.27 24.77 -20.97
CA LEU A 15 7.79 23.55 -20.33
C LEU A 15 8.06 23.78 -18.84
N ARG A 16 8.68 24.91 -18.48
CA ARG A 16 8.92 25.30 -17.09
C ARG A 16 7.61 25.44 -16.33
N GLN A 17 6.64 26.19 -16.86
CA GLN A 17 5.33 26.37 -16.23
C GLN A 17 4.59 25.03 -16.05
N ALA A 18 4.61 24.17 -17.07
CA ALA A 18 3.97 22.86 -17.02
C ALA A 18 4.62 21.89 -16.02
N THR A 19 5.92 22.05 -15.74
CA THR A 19 6.64 21.20 -14.77
C THR A 19 6.59 21.77 -13.35
N GLU A 20 6.57 23.09 -13.20
CA GLU A 20 6.61 23.77 -11.90
C GLU A 20 5.36 23.51 -11.06
N SER A 21 4.17 23.47 -11.67
CA SER A 21 2.92 23.21 -10.94
C SER A 21 2.84 21.78 -10.38
N PRO A 22 3.10 20.71 -11.15
CA PRO A 22 3.22 19.36 -10.61
C PRO A 22 4.36 19.22 -9.58
N ALA A 23 5.52 19.83 -9.83
CA ALA A 23 6.67 19.76 -8.93
C ALA A 23 6.38 20.36 -7.55
N LYS A 24 5.63 21.47 -7.47
CA LYS A 24 5.21 22.07 -6.20
C LYS A 24 4.30 21.14 -5.40
N LEU A 25 3.35 20.48 -6.06
CA LEU A 25 2.46 19.52 -5.40
C LEU A 25 3.25 18.30 -4.88
N SER A 26 4.14 17.74 -5.70
CA SER A 26 5.02 16.65 -5.27
C SER A 26 5.96 17.04 -4.13
N ALA A 27 6.50 18.25 -4.15
CA ALA A 27 7.35 18.76 -3.07
C ALA A 27 6.59 18.91 -1.75
N PHE A 28 5.33 19.37 -1.80
CA PHE A 28 4.45 19.44 -0.63
C PHE A 28 4.22 18.06 -0.01
N VAL A 29 3.86 17.07 -0.84
CA VAL A 29 3.66 15.67 -0.39
C VAL A 29 4.96 15.08 0.18
N LEU A 30 6.09 15.28 -0.50
CA LEU A 30 7.39 14.81 0.00
C LEU A 30 7.76 15.43 1.35
N PHE A 31 7.43 16.70 1.58
CA PHE A 31 7.71 17.34 2.87
C PHE A 31 6.88 16.74 4.01
N ILE A 32 5.60 16.40 3.75
CA ILE A 32 4.75 15.68 4.70
C ILE A 32 5.33 14.29 4.98
N LEU A 33 5.77 13.57 3.95
CA LEU A 33 6.39 12.24 4.09
C LEU A 33 7.66 12.29 4.96
N VAL A 34 8.50 13.32 4.82
CA VAL A 34 9.67 13.51 5.68
C VAL A 34 9.24 13.71 7.14
N GLY A 35 8.24 14.55 7.40
CA GLY A 35 7.69 14.75 8.76
C GLY A 35 7.13 13.47 9.37
N ALA A 36 6.34 12.72 8.60
CA ALA A 36 5.79 11.42 9.02
C ALA A 36 6.91 10.41 9.31
N ARG A 37 7.98 10.39 8.51
CA ARG A 37 9.13 9.49 8.74
C ARG A 37 9.92 9.84 9.98
N VAL A 38 10.15 11.13 10.24
CA VAL A 38 10.80 11.56 11.49
C VAL A 38 9.94 11.20 12.69
N SER A 39 8.62 11.45 12.63
CA SER A 39 7.68 11.07 13.69
C SER A 39 7.66 9.55 13.93
N SER A 40 7.60 8.75 12.86
CA SER A 40 7.66 7.28 12.92
C SER A 40 8.97 6.80 13.56
N LEU A 41 10.11 7.38 13.16
CA LEU A 41 11.42 7.02 13.71
C LEU A 41 11.53 7.37 15.21
N THR A 42 11.09 8.56 15.62
CA THR A 42 11.07 8.96 17.03
C THR A 42 10.14 8.08 17.84
N PHE A 43 8.95 7.75 17.32
CA PHE A 43 8.00 6.84 17.94
C PHE A 43 8.60 5.45 18.17
N TYR A 44 9.38 4.95 17.20
CA TYR A 44 10.17 3.73 17.36
C TYR A 44 11.27 3.87 18.42
N GLY A 45 12.00 4.98 18.40
CA GLY A 45 13.06 5.28 19.37
C GLY A 45 12.59 5.33 20.82
N VAL A 46 11.33 5.68 21.07
CA VAL A 46 10.71 5.66 22.42
C VAL A 46 9.97 4.36 22.74
N ASN A 47 10.15 3.31 21.93
CA ASN A 47 9.43 2.02 22.06
C ASN A 47 7.90 2.15 21.97
N GLY A 48 7.40 3.15 21.25
CA GLY A 48 5.95 3.35 21.08
C GLY A 48 5.26 2.16 20.42
N HIS A 49 5.96 1.45 19.52
CA HIS A 49 5.44 0.24 18.87
C HIS A 49 5.14 -0.87 19.88
N VAL A 50 5.99 -1.04 20.91
CA VAL A 50 5.77 -2.00 22.01
C VAL A 50 4.58 -1.58 22.88
N TRP A 51 4.44 -0.28 23.15
CA TRP A 51 3.30 0.23 23.92
C TRP A 51 1.97 -0.01 23.21
N VAL A 52 1.89 0.30 21.91
CA VAL A 52 0.69 0.05 21.11
C VAL A 52 0.43 -1.44 20.94
N GLU A 53 1.46 -2.25 20.79
CA GLU A 53 1.33 -3.70 20.79
C GLU A 53 0.66 -4.20 22.08
N HIS A 54 1.12 -3.79 23.26
CA HIS A 54 0.50 -4.19 24.52
C HIS A 54 -0.96 -3.72 24.65
N LEU A 55 -1.27 -2.49 24.20
CA LEU A 55 -2.64 -1.99 24.18
C LEU A 55 -3.54 -2.85 23.28
N LEU A 56 -3.05 -3.22 22.10
CA LEU A 56 -3.82 -3.98 21.12
C LEU A 56 -3.95 -5.46 21.50
N LEU A 57 -2.92 -6.05 22.12
CA LEU A 57 -2.98 -7.40 22.69
C LEU A 57 -3.87 -7.48 23.94
N GLY A 58 -4.03 -6.36 24.66
CA GLY A 58 -4.93 -6.25 25.81
C GLY A 58 -6.42 -6.18 25.44
N LEU A 59 -6.76 -6.06 24.15
CA LEU A 59 -8.14 -6.00 23.72
C LEU A 59 -8.83 -7.39 23.80
N PRO A 60 -10.06 -7.46 24.32
CA PRO A 60 -10.83 -8.69 24.29
C PRO A 60 -11.18 -9.06 22.84
N GLY A 61 -10.96 -10.32 22.46
CA GLY A 61 -11.35 -10.85 21.14
C GLY A 61 -10.20 -11.39 20.27
N GLY A 62 -8.96 -11.42 20.77
CA GLY A 62 -7.82 -12.04 20.08
C GLY A 62 -7.60 -11.47 18.67
N ALA A 63 -7.31 -12.34 17.70
CA ALA A 63 -7.06 -11.93 16.31
C ALA A 63 -8.27 -11.22 15.65
N THR A 64 -9.50 -11.67 15.92
CA THR A 64 -10.72 -11.09 15.32
C THR A 64 -11.04 -9.72 15.91
N GLY A 65 -10.93 -9.56 17.24
CA GLY A 65 -11.12 -8.28 17.91
C GLY A 65 -10.11 -7.23 17.46
N PHE A 66 -8.84 -7.64 17.33
CA PHE A 66 -7.78 -6.80 16.75
C PHE A 66 -8.15 -6.32 15.33
N LEU A 67 -8.55 -7.24 14.45
CA LEU A 67 -8.89 -6.89 13.07
C LEU A 67 -10.02 -5.88 12.99
N ILE A 68 -11.09 -6.04 13.79
CA ILE A 68 -12.23 -5.10 13.79
C ILE A 68 -11.78 -3.72 14.25
N VAL A 69 -11.06 -3.62 15.37
CA VAL A 69 -10.60 -2.33 15.92
C VAL A 69 -9.66 -1.64 14.94
N VAL A 70 -8.70 -2.38 14.36
CA VAL A 70 -7.79 -1.84 13.36
C VAL A 70 -8.53 -1.36 12.12
N ASN A 71 -9.53 -2.12 11.65
CA ASN A 71 -10.29 -1.74 10.47
C ASN A 71 -11.03 -0.40 10.67
N ILE A 72 -11.65 -0.23 11.84
CA ILE A 72 -12.35 1.01 12.21
C ILE A 72 -11.34 2.16 12.39
N LEU A 73 -10.24 1.92 13.10
CA LEU A 73 -9.20 2.92 13.33
C LEU A 73 -8.63 3.42 12.00
N VAL A 74 -8.26 2.51 11.10
CA VAL A 74 -7.69 2.84 9.79
C VAL A 74 -8.72 3.56 8.94
N PHE A 75 -9.99 3.13 8.97
CA PHE A 75 -11.06 3.78 8.22
C PHE A 75 -11.25 5.25 8.63
N VAL A 76 -11.22 5.54 9.94
CA VAL A 76 -11.35 6.91 10.46
C VAL A 76 -10.09 7.74 10.15
N LEU A 77 -8.89 7.18 10.36
CA LEU A 77 -7.64 7.89 10.07
C LEU A 77 -7.46 8.18 8.57
N ALA A 78 -7.93 7.28 7.71
CA ALA A 78 -7.85 7.40 6.26
C ALA A 78 -8.67 8.57 5.71
N PHE A 79 -9.58 9.17 6.49
CA PHE A 79 -10.26 10.40 6.09
C PHE A 79 -9.38 11.66 6.20
N PHE A 80 -8.32 11.64 7.00
CA PHE A 80 -7.52 12.83 7.29
C PHE A 80 -6.09 12.74 6.74
N LEU A 81 -5.57 11.53 6.59
CA LEU A 81 -4.22 11.27 6.12
C LEU A 81 -4.26 10.64 4.72
N ASP A 82 -3.34 11.08 3.86
CA ASP A 82 -3.15 10.48 2.53
C ASP A 82 -2.58 9.05 2.67
N PHE A 83 -2.79 8.21 1.67
CA PHE A 83 -2.57 6.77 1.76
C PHE A 83 -1.09 6.42 1.97
N PHE A 84 -0.16 7.15 1.36
CA PHE A 84 1.26 6.88 1.55
C PHE A 84 1.70 7.21 2.98
N GLU A 85 1.23 8.34 3.52
CA GLU A 85 1.48 8.82 4.86
C GLU A 85 0.92 7.88 5.91
N LEU A 86 -0.35 7.48 5.73
CA LEU A 86 -1.01 6.55 6.63
C LEU A 86 -0.30 5.19 6.61
N ALA A 87 0.12 4.69 5.45
CA ALA A 87 0.81 3.40 5.35
C ALA A 87 2.13 3.43 6.15
N PHE A 88 2.91 4.51 6.03
CA PHE A 88 4.18 4.65 6.75
C PHE A 88 4.03 4.83 8.26
N ILE A 89 2.85 5.25 8.75
CA ILE A 89 2.57 5.34 10.19
C ILE A 89 1.99 4.02 10.70
N ILE A 90 0.97 3.48 10.03
CA ILE A 90 0.19 2.33 10.50
C ILE A 90 0.90 1.00 10.28
N VAL A 91 1.57 0.77 9.15
CA VAL A 91 2.23 -0.52 8.88
C VAL A 91 3.31 -0.83 9.93
N PRO A 92 4.22 0.10 10.25
CA PRO A 92 5.19 -0.12 11.31
C PRO A 92 4.53 -0.25 12.69
N LEU A 93 3.38 0.39 12.91
CA LEU A 93 2.70 0.34 14.20
C LEU A 93 1.98 -1.00 14.44
N LEU A 94 1.25 -1.47 13.44
CA LEU A 94 0.35 -2.63 13.56
C LEU A 94 0.98 -3.93 13.10
N GLY A 95 2.01 -3.88 12.24
CA GLY A 95 2.69 -5.07 11.73
C GLY A 95 3.21 -6.00 12.84
N PRO A 96 4.00 -5.51 13.81
CA PRO A 96 4.50 -6.33 14.91
C PRO A 96 3.38 -6.92 15.79
N ALA A 97 2.30 -6.16 16.01
CA ALA A 97 1.15 -6.62 16.77
C ALA A 97 0.36 -7.72 16.02
N ALA A 98 0.19 -7.58 14.71
CA ALA A 98 -0.46 -8.57 13.85
C ALA A 98 0.34 -9.88 13.81
N GLU A 99 1.68 -9.80 13.69
CA GLU A 99 2.57 -10.96 13.68
C GLU A 99 2.47 -11.78 14.97
N LYS A 100 2.46 -11.13 16.13
CA LYS A 100 2.33 -11.79 17.44
C LYS A 100 0.96 -12.43 17.66
N LEU A 101 -0.08 -11.90 17.04
CA LEU A 101 -1.42 -12.51 17.02
C LEU A 101 -1.53 -13.68 16.02
N GLY A 102 -0.45 -13.99 15.29
CA GLY A 102 -0.43 -15.05 14.27
C GLY A 102 -1.21 -14.70 13.01
N ILE A 103 -1.47 -13.42 12.77
CA ILE A 103 -2.15 -12.93 11.57
C ILE A 103 -1.15 -12.91 10.43
N ASP A 104 -1.55 -13.43 9.26
CA ASP A 104 -0.70 -13.37 8.07
C ASP A 104 -0.55 -11.92 7.59
N LEU A 105 0.70 -11.44 7.49
CA LEU A 105 1.01 -10.05 7.16
C LEU A 105 0.55 -9.66 5.76
N ILE A 106 0.51 -10.60 4.81
CA ILE A 106 0.07 -10.31 3.44
C ILE A 106 -1.45 -10.14 3.42
N TRP A 107 -2.19 -11.05 4.08
CA TRP A 107 -3.64 -10.88 4.24
C TRP A 107 -4.00 -9.60 4.99
N PHE A 108 -3.28 -9.31 6.07
CA PHE A 108 -3.43 -8.07 6.82
C PHE A 108 -3.13 -6.83 5.97
N GLY A 109 -2.06 -6.87 5.18
CA GLY A 109 -1.69 -5.81 4.24
C GLY A 109 -2.75 -5.57 3.17
N ILE A 110 -3.41 -6.62 2.69
CA ILE A 110 -4.52 -6.51 1.72
C ILE A 110 -5.75 -5.87 2.39
N ILE A 111 -6.10 -6.28 3.61
CA ILE A 111 -7.19 -5.64 4.38
C ILE A 111 -6.90 -4.14 4.56
N LEU A 112 -5.67 -3.80 4.98
CA LEU A 112 -5.24 -2.42 5.13
C LEU A 112 -5.31 -1.67 3.81
N GLY A 113 -4.76 -2.21 2.72
CA GLY A 113 -4.75 -1.55 1.42
C GLY A 113 -6.15 -1.27 0.88
N VAL A 114 -7.06 -2.24 1.00
CA VAL A 114 -8.47 -2.09 0.59
C VAL A 114 -9.19 -1.04 1.45
N ASN A 115 -8.94 -1.01 2.75
CA ASN A 115 -9.51 -0.03 3.65
C ASN A 115 -8.97 1.37 3.33
N MET A 116 -7.67 1.51 3.12
CA MET A 116 -7.02 2.77 2.75
C MET A 116 -7.47 3.32 1.40
N GLN A 117 -7.90 2.47 0.46
CA GLN A 117 -8.46 2.92 -0.83
C GLN A 117 -9.77 3.71 -0.66
N THR A 118 -10.54 3.45 0.41
CA THR A 118 -11.81 4.18 0.66
C THR A 118 -11.63 5.68 0.79
N SER A 119 -10.44 6.15 1.23
CA SER A 119 -10.11 7.57 1.39
C SER A 119 -10.29 8.37 0.09
N PHE A 120 -10.03 7.74 -1.06
CA PHE A 120 -10.17 8.36 -2.37
C PHE A 120 -11.62 8.57 -2.81
N MET A 121 -12.57 7.89 -2.16
CA MET A 121 -13.96 7.78 -2.61
C MET A 121 -14.94 8.57 -1.74
N HIS A 122 -14.53 9.06 -0.56
CA HIS A 122 -15.41 9.76 0.39
C HIS A 122 -14.93 11.20 0.68
N PRO A 123 -15.83 12.18 0.93
CA PRO A 123 -15.44 13.52 1.39
C PRO A 123 -14.75 13.42 2.76
N PRO A 124 -13.46 13.78 2.95
CA PRO A 124 -12.90 15.13 2.79
C PRO A 124 -11.67 15.22 1.87
N PHE A 125 -11.09 14.08 1.48
CA PHE A 125 -9.87 13.94 0.66
C PHE A 125 -10.10 13.18 -0.65
N GLY A 126 -11.35 12.82 -0.97
CA GLY A 126 -11.70 12.11 -2.20
C GLY A 126 -11.38 12.92 -3.47
N PHE A 127 -10.13 12.85 -3.93
CA PHE A 127 -9.66 13.52 -5.16
C PHE A 127 -10.53 13.15 -6.35
N ALA A 128 -11.04 11.92 -6.39
CA ALA A 128 -11.98 11.48 -7.43
C ALA A 128 -13.27 12.32 -7.44
N LEU A 129 -13.81 12.68 -6.28
CA LEU A 129 -15.01 13.53 -6.18
C LEU A 129 -14.71 14.97 -6.61
N PHE A 130 -13.52 15.49 -6.28
CA PHE A 130 -13.08 16.80 -6.75
C PHE A 130 -12.80 16.84 -8.25
N PHE A 131 -12.29 15.75 -8.83
CA PHE A 131 -12.15 15.60 -10.29
C PHE A 131 -13.50 15.53 -10.98
N LEU A 132 -14.46 14.76 -10.45
CA LEU A 132 -15.84 14.76 -10.96
C LEU A 132 -16.47 16.15 -10.85
N ARG A 133 -16.23 16.88 -9.76
CA ARG A 133 -16.71 18.25 -9.60
C ARG A 133 -16.05 19.24 -10.57
N SER A 134 -14.79 19.03 -10.97
CA SER A 134 -14.07 19.91 -11.90
C SER A 134 -14.60 19.81 -13.33
N VAL A 135 -15.08 18.63 -13.73
CA VAL A 135 -15.71 18.39 -15.03
C VAL A 135 -17.23 18.55 -15.02
N ALA A 136 -17.87 18.58 -13.84
CA ALA A 136 -19.31 18.74 -13.72
C ALA A 136 -19.77 20.16 -14.14
N PRO A 137 -20.78 20.26 -15.03
CA PRO A 137 -21.28 21.53 -15.53
C PRO A 137 -21.84 22.38 -14.38
N LYS A 138 -21.27 23.58 -14.21
CA LYS A 138 -21.64 24.55 -13.16
C LYS A 138 -22.91 25.34 -13.51
N THR A 139 -23.28 25.35 -14.79
CA THR A 139 -24.41 26.10 -15.34
C THR A 139 -25.36 25.13 -16.05
N ALA A 140 -26.63 25.49 -16.12
CA ALA A 140 -27.60 24.72 -16.89
C ALA A 140 -27.11 24.60 -18.34
N TYR A 141 -27.05 23.39 -18.87
CA TYR A 141 -26.59 23.13 -20.22
C TYR A 141 -27.71 22.49 -21.03
N LYS A 142 -27.80 22.88 -22.30
CA LYS A 142 -28.71 22.22 -23.23
C LYS A 142 -28.06 20.91 -23.65
N ASP A 143 -28.65 19.79 -23.24
CA ASP A 143 -28.16 18.48 -23.64
C ASP A 143 -28.24 18.34 -25.17
N ARG A 144 -27.10 18.00 -25.79
CA ARG A 144 -26.97 17.86 -27.24
C ARG A 144 -27.79 16.69 -27.79
N VAL A 145 -28.09 15.69 -26.96
CA VAL A 145 -28.83 14.48 -27.37
C VAL A 145 -30.33 14.62 -27.10
N THR A 146 -30.73 15.06 -25.91
CA THR A 146 -32.16 15.17 -25.55
C THR A 146 -32.79 16.54 -25.81
N GLY A 147 -31.99 17.58 -26.10
CA GLY A 147 -32.46 18.94 -26.39
C GLY A 147 -33.04 19.69 -25.19
N ARG A 148 -33.09 19.06 -24.01
CA ARG A 148 -33.63 19.61 -22.76
C ARG A 148 -32.57 20.41 -22.00
N MET A 149 -33.02 21.40 -21.23
CA MET A 149 -32.18 22.11 -20.27
C MET A 149 -31.92 21.19 -19.09
N MET A 150 -30.67 20.75 -18.90
CA MET A 150 -30.26 19.99 -17.74
C MET A 150 -29.78 20.94 -16.64
N GLU A 151 -30.24 20.70 -15.42
CA GLU A 151 -29.80 21.46 -14.25
C GLU A 151 -28.33 21.17 -13.90
N PRO A 152 -27.62 22.11 -13.26
CA PRO A 152 -26.25 21.89 -12.80
C PRO A 152 -26.18 20.73 -11.80
N VAL A 153 -25.14 19.91 -11.91
CA VAL A 153 -24.90 18.85 -10.91
C VAL A 153 -24.36 19.49 -9.64
N THR A 154 -25.12 19.36 -8.55
CA THR A 154 -24.73 19.88 -7.24
C THR A 154 -23.67 19.00 -6.58
N THR A 155 -22.82 19.59 -5.73
CA THR A 155 -21.80 18.84 -4.97
C THR A 155 -22.43 17.72 -4.12
N GLY A 156 -23.64 17.94 -3.60
CA GLY A 156 -24.38 16.94 -2.83
C GLY A 156 -24.78 15.72 -3.66
N GLN A 157 -25.14 15.90 -4.93
CA GLN A 157 -25.44 14.78 -5.84
C GLN A 157 -24.19 13.95 -6.16
N ILE A 158 -23.03 14.60 -6.30
CA ILE A 158 -21.74 13.92 -6.48
C ILE A 158 -21.39 13.08 -5.24
N TYR A 159 -21.62 13.62 -4.04
CA TYR A 159 -21.37 12.90 -2.79
C TYR A 159 -22.33 11.74 -2.60
N TRP A 160 -23.62 11.94 -2.85
CA TRP A 160 -24.61 10.86 -2.82
C TRP A 160 -24.33 9.76 -3.85
N GLY A 161 -23.76 10.11 -5.01
CA GLY A 161 -23.28 9.13 -5.99
C GLY A 161 -22.09 8.30 -5.52
N ALA A 162 -21.33 8.78 -4.53
CA ALA A 162 -20.14 8.10 -3.99
C ALA A 162 -20.47 7.09 -2.88
N VAL A 163 -21.51 7.36 -2.09
CA VAL A 163 -21.95 6.54 -0.96
C VAL A 163 -22.15 5.05 -1.33
N PRO A 164 -22.79 4.68 -2.46
CA PRO A 164 -22.96 3.28 -2.85
C PRO A 164 -21.62 2.56 -3.02
N PHE A 165 -20.60 3.24 -3.53
CA PHE A 165 -19.28 2.64 -3.71
C PHE A 165 -18.56 2.44 -2.39
N VAL A 166 -18.72 3.36 -1.44
CA VAL A 166 -18.18 3.18 -0.08
C VAL A 166 -18.84 1.98 0.60
N ILE A 167 -20.15 1.81 0.44
CA ILE A 167 -20.87 0.65 0.98
C ILE A 167 -20.34 -0.66 0.38
N ILE A 168 -20.17 -0.71 -0.95
CA ILE A 168 -19.58 -1.88 -1.62
C ILE A 168 -18.17 -2.16 -1.10
N GLN A 169 -17.36 -1.12 -0.88
CA GLN A 169 -16.01 -1.26 -0.35
C GLN A 169 -16.01 -1.79 1.09
N CYS A 170 -16.90 -1.30 1.96
CA CYS A 170 -17.09 -1.82 3.31
C CYS A 170 -17.53 -3.30 3.29
N ILE A 171 -18.43 -3.67 2.38
CA ILE A 171 -18.85 -5.07 2.18
C ILE A 171 -17.65 -5.90 1.72
N MET A 172 -16.84 -5.40 0.79
CA MET A 172 -15.64 -6.10 0.31
C MET A 172 -14.66 -6.35 1.46
N VAL A 173 -14.41 -5.35 2.31
CA VAL A 173 -13.56 -5.51 3.49
C VAL A 173 -14.13 -6.54 4.45
N ALA A 174 -15.44 -6.48 4.74
CA ALA A 174 -16.10 -7.46 5.61
C ALA A 174 -15.97 -8.88 5.04
N LEU A 175 -16.14 -9.07 3.73
CA LEU A 175 -15.97 -10.36 3.06
C LEU A 175 -14.53 -10.87 3.14
N VAL A 176 -13.53 -10.00 2.95
CA VAL A 176 -12.11 -10.38 3.07
C VAL A 176 -11.75 -10.77 4.51
N VAL A 177 -12.36 -10.12 5.51
CA VAL A 177 -12.19 -10.46 6.93
C VAL A 177 -12.87 -11.79 7.27
N LEU A 178 -14.07 -12.04 6.76
CA LEU A 178 -14.84 -13.27 7.04
C LEU A 178 -14.33 -14.49 6.27
N PHE A 179 -13.82 -14.29 5.05
CA PHE A 179 -13.32 -15.35 4.17
C PHE A 179 -11.84 -15.12 3.83
N PRO A 180 -10.91 -15.33 4.78
CA PRO A 180 -9.47 -15.16 4.56
C PRO A 180 -8.92 -16.06 3.44
N GLN A 181 -9.61 -17.18 3.18
CA GLN A 181 -9.27 -18.13 2.11
C GLN A 181 -9.23 -17.44 0.74
N MET A 182 -10.09 -16.45 0.48
CA MET A 182 -10.11 -15.71 -0.81
C MET A 182 -8.76 -15.10 -1.17
N VAL A 183 -8.06 -14.60 -0.16
CA VAL A 183 -6.77 -13.93 -0.33
C VAL A 183 -5.62 -14.93 -0.17
N MET A 184 -5.73 -15.87 0.76
CA MET A 184 -4.65 -16.77 1.16
C MET A 184 -4.39 -17.95 0.21
N HIS A 185 -5.04 -18.00 -0.95
CA HIS A 185 -4.84 -19.05 -1.96
C HIS A 185 -3.37 -19.20 -2.40
N TYR A 186 -2.55 -18.14 -2.35
CA TYR A 186 -1.13 -18.19 -2.72
C TYR A 186 -0.25 -18.96 -1.73
N LYS A 187 -0.68 -19.13 -0.46
CA LYS A 187 0.12 -19.86 0.55
C LYS A 187 0.28 -21.35 0.21
N ALA A 188 -0.58 -21.88 -0.67
CA ALA A 188 -0.46 -23.22 -1.23
C ALA A 188 0.67 -23.34 -2.29
N SER A 189 1.11 -22.22 -2.88
CA SER A 189 2.09 -22.17 -3.98
C SER A 189 3.41 -21.50 -3.60
N ALA A 190 3.57 -21.02 -2.37
CA ALA A 190 4.84 -20.51 -1.89
C ALA A 190 5.86 -21.66 -1.90
N VAL A 191 6.88 -21.56 -2.76
CA VAL A 191 8.02 -22.47 -2.78
C VAL A 191 8.58 -22.51 -1.35
N GLN A 192 8.38 -23.62 -0.66
CA GLN A 192 9.06 -23.89 0.60
C GLN A 192 10.55 -23.96 0.27
N LEU A 193 11.26 -22.86 0.46
CA LEU A 193 12.72 -22.88 0.50
C LEU A 193 13.08 -23.70 1.75
N ASP A 194 13.28 -25.00 1.54
CA ASP A 194 13.69 -25.91 2.60
C ASP A 194 15.09 -25.49 3.04
N GLN A 195 15.16 -24.76 4.16
CA GLN A 195 16.40 -24.30 4.77
C GLN A 195 17.38 -25.47 4.98
N LYS A 196 16.87 -26.69 5.20
CA LYS A 196 17.70 -27.90 5.34
C LYS A 196 18.36 -28.33 4.03
N ALA A 197 17.73 -28.07 2.88
CA ALA A 197 18.33 -28.33 1.57
C ALA A 197 19.45 -27.33 1.29
N ILE A 198 19.26 -26.07 1.70
CA ILE A 198 20.26 -25.01 1.60
C ILE A 198 21.47 -25.31 2.50
N ASP A 199 21.24 -25.70 3.76
CA ASP A 199 22.30 -26.03 4.72
C ASP A 199 23.10 -27.28 4.28
N LYS A 200 22.43 -28.31 3.74
CA LYS A 200 23.12 -29.47 3.11
C LYS A 200 23.97 -29.06 1.91
N GLN A 201 23.50 -28.09 1.14
CA GLN A 201 24.24 -27.59 -0.01
C GLN A 201 25.48 -26.81 0.44
N PHE A 202 25.40 -26.02 1.51
CA PHE A 202 26.56 -25.35 2.11
C PHE A 202 27.55 -26.31 2.77
N ASP A 203 27.09 -27.37 3.45
CA ASP A 203 27.96 -28.42 4.00
C ASP A 203 28.67 -29.24 2.90
N SER A 204 28.07 -29.35 1.71
CA SER A 204 28.68 -30.02 0.55
C SER A 204 29.70 -29.15 -0.18
N ILE A 205 29.77 -27.85 0.12
CA ILE A 205 30.83 -26.97 -0.38
C ILE A 205 32.09 -27.28 0.43
N GLN A 206 32.90 -28.22 -0.08
CA GLN A 206 34.26 -28.43 0.41
C GLN A 206 35.09 -27.16 0.16
N VAL A 207 35.12 -26.27 1.15
CA VAL A 207 36.14 -25.24 1.22
C VAL A 207 37.48 -25.92 1.42
N PRO A 208 38.50 -25.70 0.57
CA PRO A 208 39.80 -26.32 0.72
C PRO A 208 40.39 -25.98 2.10
N SER A 209 40.49 -26.98 2.97
CA SER A 209 41.05 -26.81 4.31
C SER A 209 42.55 -26.55 4.22
N ILE A 210 42.99 -25.35 4.60
CA ILE A 210 44.40 -25.03 4.83
C ILE A 210 44.82 -25.71 6.14
N GLY A 211 45.32 -26.94 6.09
CA GLY A 211 45.93 -27.57 7.27
C GLY A 211 45.93 -29.09 7.41
N GLY A 212 45.72 -29.87 6.34
CA GLY A 212 45.86 -31.35 6.38
C GLY A 212 47.10 -31.85 5.62
N PRO A 213 47.72 -32.98 6.01
CA PRO A 213 48.95 -33.50 5.40
C PRO A 213 48.64 -34.14 4.03
N GLY A 214 48.50 -33.29 3.01
CA GLY A 214 48.30 -33.66 1.61
C GLY A 214 48.14 -32.37 0.81
N GLY A 215 49.16 -32.03 0.00
CA GLY A 215 49.29 -30.74 -0.66
C GLY A 215 48.13 -30.35 -1.58
N PHE A 216 48.03 -29.05 -1.85
CA PHE A 216 47.00 -28.44 -2.70
C PHE A 216 47.01 -29.02 -4.12
N ASP A 217 45.93 -29.71 -4.50
CA ASP A 217 45.68 -30.09 -5.88
C ASP A 217 44.78 -29.04 -6.56
N PHE A 218 45.38 -28.24 -7.45
CA PHE A 218 44.70 -27.21 -8.24
C PHE A 218 44.21 -27.73 -9.60
N SER A 219 44.27 -29.04 -9.86
CA SER A 219 44.05 -29.59 -11.21
C SER A 219 42.60 -30.01 -11.51
N ALA A 220 41.72 -30.09 -10.52
CA ALA A 220 40.32 -30.47 -10.73
C ALA A 220 39.35 -29.35 -10.31
N PRO A 221 38.45 -28.88 -11.21
CA PRO A 221 37.43 -27.91 -10.83
C PRO A 221 36.45 -28.53 -9.81
N PRO A 222 35.88 -27.72 -8.89
CA PRO A 222 34.97 -28.21 -7.86
C PRO A 222 33.76 -28.89 -8.49
N LYS A 223 33.47 -30.13 -8.08
CA LYS A 223 32.27 -30.84 -8.53
C LYS A 223 31.05 -30.30 -7.79
N ILE A 224 30.20 -29.58 -8.52
CA ILE A 224 28.86 -29.18 -8.06
C ILE A 224 27.90 -30.29 -8.49
N ASP A 225 27.50 -31.15 -7.55
CA ASP A 225 26.45 -32.14 -7.79
C ASP A 225 25.09 -31.45 -7.70
N LEU A 226 24.56 -31.05 -8.86
CA LEU A 226 23.21 -30.50 -8.96
C LEU A 226 22.18 -31.64 -8.91
N PRO A 227 21.07 -31.50 -8.17
CA PRO A 227 19.98 -32.45 -8.26
C PRO A 227 19.39 -32.43 -9.68
N LYS A 228 19.26 -33.62 -10.29
CA LYS A 228 18.62 -33.80 -11.61
C LYS A 228 17.13 -33.48 -11.53
N PRO A 229 16.52 -33.03 -12.65
CA PRO A 229 15.16 -32.45 -12.68
C PRO A 229 14.07 -33.41 -12.20
#